data_AF-A0A527W981-F1
#
_entry.id   AF-A0A527W981-F1
#
_cell.length_a   1.000
_cell.length_b   1.000
_cell.length_c   1.000
_cell.angle_alpha   90.00
_cell.angle_beta   90.00
_cell.angle_gamma   90.00
#
_symmetry.space_group_name_H-M   'P 1'
#
loop_
_entity.id
_entity.type
_entity.pdbx_description
1 polymer ?
#
loop_
_entity_poly.entity_id
_entity_poly.type
_entity_poly.pdbx_seq_one_letter_code
_entity_poly.pdbx_strand_id
1 'polypeptide(L)'
;DWIGTARELADRHFTPVVTWSNEAEKKVAEAIAGAVPSAILVAKSPLADVAAILGRSTLVIGVDTGLTHLAAAFGLPTVAIFLATEPGLTGPRGKFASTLLAPPGGKVTPAEVVAEADRLLALSSKAPA
;
A
#
# COMPACT_ATOMS: atom_id res chain seq x y z
N ASP A 1 -9.69 6.32 1.97
CA ASP A 1 -10.41 5.60 3.04
C ASP A 1 -9.69 4.27 3.24
N TRP A 2 -8.85 4.17 4.27
CA TRP A 2 -8.00 2.98 4.45
C TRP A 2 -8.78 1.75 4.94
N ILE A 3 -9.85 1.95 5.71
CA ILE A 3 -10.68 0.86 6.20
C ILE A 3 -11.43 0.22 5.02
N GLY A 4 -12.00 1.04 4.13
CA GLY A 4 -12.62 0.56 2.90
C GLY A 4 -11.66 -0.25 2.04
N THR A 5 -10.45 0.26 1.79
CA THR A 5 -9.42 -0.47 1.02
C THR A 5 -9.04 -1.80 1.68
N ALA A 6 -8.81 -1.80 3.00
CA ALA A 6 -8.45 -3.02 3.71
C ALA A 6 -9.57 -4.07 3.71
N ARG A 7 -10.84 -3.66 3.77
CA ARG A 7 -12.00 -4.56 3.64
C ARG A 7 -12.07 -5.19 2.26
N GLU A 8 -11.97 -4.39 1.21
CA GLU A 8 -12.01 -4.91 -0.16
C GLU A 8 -10.86 -5.89 -0.44
N LEU A 9 -9.67 -5.65 0.11
CA LEU A 9 -8.55 -6.59 0.03
C LEU A 9 -8.84 -7.90 0.80
N ALA A 10 -9.41 -7.79 2.01
CA ALA A 10 -9.80 -8.95 2.81
C ALA A 10 -10.88 -9.80 2.13
N ASP A 11 -11.87 -9.18 1.49
CA ASP A 11 -12.91 -9.86 0.70
C ASP A 11 -12.31 -10.63 -0.49
N ARG A 12 -11.12 -10.23 -0.95
CA ARG A 12 -10.33 -10.90 -1.99
C ARG A 12 -9.31 -11.89 -1.43
N HIS A 13 -9.44 -12.26 -0.16
CA HIS A 13 -8.57 -13.19 0.56
C HIS A 13 -7.12 -12.72 0.77
N PHE A 14 -6.85 -11.42 0.63
CA PHE A 14 -5.60 -10.87 1.15
C PHE A 14 -5.67 -10.71 2.67
N THR A 15 -4.51 -10.76 3.31
CA THR A 15 -4.33 -10.39 4.72
C THR A 15 -3.70 -9.01 4.77
N PRO A 16 -4.46 -7.93 5.08
CA PRO A 16 -3.87 -6.61 5.22
C PRO A 16 -2.84 -6.59 6.35
N VAL A 17 -1.63 -6.10 6.08
CA VAL A 17 -0.59 -5.90 7.10
C VAL A 17 -0.34 -4.41 7.21
N VAL A 18 -0.57 -3.84 8.40
CA VAL A 18 -0.49 -2.39 8.63
C VAL A 18 0.66 -2.04 9.57
N THR A 19 1.46 -1.04 9.17
CA THR A 19 2.64 -0.56 9.90
C THR A 19 2.47 0.89 10.33
N TRP A 20 3.26 1.32 11.31
CA TRP A 20 3.26 2.69 11.82
C TRP A 20 4.63 3.05 12.42
N SER A 21 4.95 4.35 12.46
CA SER A 21 6.22 4.87 12.99
C SER A 21 6.01 5.89 14.12
N ASN A 22 4.86 6.56 14.13
CA ASN A 22 4.46 7.58 15.11
C ASN A 22 3.03 7.35 15.62
N GLU A 23 2.63 8.13 16.62
CA GLU A 23 1.35 7.97 17.31
C GLU A 23 0.13 8.26 16.42
N ALA A 24 0.26 9.18 15.47
CA ALA A 24 -0.82 9.48 14.54
C ALA A 24 -1.07 8.31 13.57
N GLU A 25 0.00 7.73 13.03
CA GLU A 25 -0.07 6.53 12.20
C GLU A 25 -0.58 5.32 12.99
N LYS A 26 -0.16 5.17 14.26
CA LYS A 26 -0.62 4.08 15.14
C LYS A 26 -2.13 4.07 15.26
N LYS A 27 -2.75 5.23 15.50
CA LYS A 27 -4.20 5.37 15.61
C LYS A 27 -4.93 4.94 14.33
N VAL A 28 -4.36 5.29 13.17
CA VAL A 28 -4.91 4.85 11.88
C VAL A 28 -4.79 3.33 11.73
N ALA A 29 -3.62 2.76 12.05
CA ALA A 29 -3.38 1.33 11.95
C ALA A 29 -4.27 0.52 12.92
N GLU A 30 -4.46 0.99 14.15
CA GLU A 30 -5.40 0.42 15.14
C GLU A 30 -6.86 0.51 14.66
N ALA A 31 -7.26 1.61 14.03
CA ALA A 31 -8.60 1.74 13.47
C ALA A 31 -8.85 0.75 12.32
N ILE A 32 -7.84 0.51 11.47
CA ILE A 32 -7.92 -0.52 10.42
C ILE A 32 -8.05 -1.92 11.04
N ALA A 33 -7.16 -2.26 11.99
CA ALA A 33 -7.17 -3.57 12.65
C ALA A 33 -8.46 -3.84 13.43
N GLY A 34 -9.04 -2.81 14.06
CA GLY A 34 -10.33 -2.92 14.75
C GLY A 34 -11.51 -3.10 13.80
N ALA A 35 -11.41 -2.60 12.56
CA ALA A 35 -12.48 -2.65 11.57
C ALA A 35 -12.39 -3.85 10.61
N VAL A 36 -11.23 -4.51 10.53
CA VAL A 36 -10.92 -5.64 9.64
C VAL A 36 -10.24 -6.75 10.46
N PRO A 37 -10.99 -7.77 10.91
CA PRO A 37 -10.46 -8.80 11.83
C PRO A 37 -9.28 -9.62 11.31
N SER A 38 -9.12 -9.74 9.99
CA SER A 38 -7.98 -10.42 9.36
C SER A 38 -6.74 -9.54 9.25
N ALA A 39 -6.83 -8.24 9.51
CA ALA A 39 -5.70 -7.34 9.39
C ALA A 39 -4.69 -7.55 10.54
N ILE A 40 -3.41 -7.55 10.20
CA ILE A 40 -2.30 -7.70 11.15
C ILE A 40 -1.73 -6.31 11.44
N LEU A 41 -1.85 -5.87 12.69
CA LEU A 41 -1.16 -4.69 13.20
C LEU A 41 0.27 -5.05 13.58
N VAL A 42 1.24 -4.53 12.83
CA VAL A 42 2.66 -4.75 13.13
C VAL A 42 3.04 -3.93 14.36
N ALA A 43 3.73 -4.55 15.32
CA ALA A 43 4.31 -3.86 16.46
C ALA A 43 5.34 -2.82 15.98
N LYS A 44 5.65 -1.81 16.80
CA LYS A 44 6.71 -0.86 16.43
C LYS A 44 8.04 -1.60 16.33
N SER A 45 8.61 -1.64 15.13
CA SER A 45 9.81 -2.40 14.81
C SER A 45 10.87 -1.53 14.13
N PRO A 46 12.15 -1.91 14.22
CA PRO A 46 13.22 -1.34 13.39
C PRO A 46 12.90 -1.41 11.89
N LEU A 47 13.46 -0.46 11.12
CA LEU A 47 13.22 -0.39 9.67
C LEU A 47 13.60 -1.69 8.94
N ALA A 48 14.65 -2.38 9.36
CA ALA A 48 15.08 -3.64 8.75
C ALA A 48 14.01 -4.74 8.85
N ASP A 49 13.30 -4.82 9.98
CA ASP A 49 12.25 -5.81 10.19
C ASP A 49 11.01 -5.47 9.35
N VAL A 50 10.65 -4.18 9.29
CA VAL A 50 9.56 -3.70 8.42
C VAL A 50 9.90 -3.97 6.95
N ALA A 51 11.14 -3.73 6.53
CA ALA A 51 11.61 -4.04 5.18
C ALA A 51 11.54 -5.54 4.88
N ALA A 52 11.86 -6.42 5.84
CA ALA A 52 11.73 -7.86 5.68
C ALA A 52 10.26 -8.31 5.54
N ILE A 53 9.32 -7.63 6.23
CA ILE A 53 7.88 -7.87 6.05
C ILE A 53 7.43 -7.40 4.65
N LEU A 54 7.84 -6.20 4.24
CA LEU A 54 7.55 -5.65 2.92
C LEU A 54 8.04 -6.58 1.81
N GLY A 55 9.31 -7.03 1.87
CA GLY A 55 9.90 -7.91 0.87
C GLY A 55 9.23 -9.28 0.71
N ARG A 56 8.38 -9.69 1.66
CA ARG A 56 7.55 -10.91 1.58
C ARG A 56 6.09 -10.65 1.21
N SER A 57 5.72 -9.39 1.01
CA SER A 57 4.35 -9.00 0.67
C SER A 57 4.08 -9.26 -0.81
N THR A 58 2.84 -9.64 -1.13
CA THR A 58 2.40 -9.85 -2.52
C THR A 58 2.10 -8.53 -3.24
N LEU A 59 1.73 -7.50 -2.48
CA LEU A 59 1.28 -6.19 -2.94
C LEU A 59 1.55 -5.18 -1.82
N VAL A 60 1.88 -3.95 -2.19
CA VAL A 60 1.99 -2.82 -1.26
C VAL A 60 1.11 -1.66 -1.75
N ILE A 61 0.36 -1.06 -0.84
CA ILE A 61 -0.44 0.15 -1.09
C ILE A 61 -0.04 1.18 -0.03
N GLY A 62 0.32 2.38 -0.45
CA GLY A 62 0.76 3.43 0.46
C GLY A 62 0.60 4.83 -0.12
N VAL A 63 0.87 5.84 0.70
CA VAL A 63 1.06 7.24 0.24
C VAL A 63 2.52 7.48 -0.15
N ASP A 64 2.89 8.68 -0.59
CA ASP A 64 4.28 9.07 -0.90
C ASP A 64 5.16 9.04 0.37
N THR A 65 5.74 7.87 0.66
CA THR A 65 6.61 7.62 1.83
C THR A 65 7.74 6.67 1.44
N GLY A 66 8.84 6.70 2.21
CA GLY A 66 10.00 5.84 1.98
C GLY A 66 9.67 4.34 1.93
N LEU A 67 8.67 3.85 2.66
CA LEU A 67 8.27 2.43 2.62
C LEU A 67 7.59 2.06 1.30
N THR A 68 6.75 2.93 0.74
CA THR A 68 6.15 2.74 -0.59
C THR A 68 7.22 2.70 -1.68
N HIS A 69 8.22 3.57 -1.57
CA HIS A 69 9.38 3.58 -2.47
C HIS A 69 10.22 2.31 -2.36
N LEU A 70 10.47 1.86 -1.13
CA LEU A 70 11.24 0.64 -0.88
C LEU A 70 10.55 -0.61 -1.45
N ALA A 71 9.22 -0.70 -1.33
CA ALA A 71 8.44 -1.79 -1.92
C ALA A 71 8.57 -1.83 -3.46
N ALA A 72 8.50 -0.67 -4.11
CA ALA A 72 8.70 -0.58 -5.55
C ALA A 72 10.13 -0.98 -5.96
N ALA A 73 11.14 -0.59 -5.15
CA ALA A 73 12.53 -0.97 -5.37
C ALA A 73 12.76 -2.49 -5.21
N PHE A 74 12.00 -3.16 -4.35
CA PHE A 74 11.96 -4.62 -4.26
C PHE A 74 11.27 -5.30 -5.46
N GLY A 75 10.72 -4.53 -6.40
CA GLY A 75 10.00 -5.06 -7.55
C GLY A 75 8.61 -5.59 -7.21
N LEU A 76 8.03 -5.17 -6.09
CA LEU A 76 6.68 -5.58 -5.70
C LEU A 76 5.63 -4.79 -6.48
N PRO A 77 4.47 -5.40 -6.81
CA PRO A 77 3.26 -4.66 -7.14
C PRO A 77 3.01 -3.57 -6.10
N THR A 78 3.05 -2.31 -6.51
CA THR A 78 3.01 -1.17 -5.59
C THR A 78 2.09 -0.07 -6.12
N VAL A 79 1.04 0.25 -5.36
CA VAL A 79 0.16 1.40 -5.63
C VAL A 79 0.53 2.54 -4.67
N ALA A 80 0.97 3.67 -5.22
CA ALA A 80 1.17 4.89 -4.45
C ALA A 80 0.02 5.87 -4.66
N ILE A 81 -0.53 6.42 -3.57
CA ILE A 81 -1.61 7.39 -3.59
C ILE A 81 -1.04 8.79 -3.31
N PHE A 82 -1.19 9.68 -4.29
CA PHE A 82 -0.74 11.07 -4.21
C PHE A 82 -1.95 12.00 -4.11
N LEU A 83 -1.95 12.88 -3.10
CA LEU A 83 -3.06 13.81 -2.84
C LEU A 83 -2.83 15.22 -3.38
N ALA A 84 -1.57 15.66 -3.51
CA ALA A 84 -1.24 17.04 -3.89
C ALA A 84 0.13 17.19 -4.57
N THR A 85 1.09 16.33 -4.26
CA THR A 85 2.43 16.36 -4.86
C THR A 85 2.39 15.85 -6.30
N GLU A 86 3.10 16.51 -7.22
CA GLU A 86 3.25 16.03 -8.60
C GLU A 86 4.06 14.71 -8.63
N PRO A 87 3.48 13.58 -9.09
CA PRO A 87 4.16 12.28 -9.08
C PRO A 87 5.38 12.21 -9.97
N GLY A 88 5.48 13.09 -10.97
CA GLY A 88 6.60 13.11 -11.91
C GLY A 88 7.96 13.36 -11.25
N LEU A 89 7.98 13.89 -10.03
CA LEU A 89 9.19 14.21 -9.28
C LEU A 89 9.61 13.10 -8.30
N THR A 90 8.64 12.49 -7.60
CA THR A 90 8.89 11.53 -6.49
C THR A 90 8.02 10.28 -6.56
N GLY A 91 7.50 9.89 -7.71
CA GLY A 91 6.75 8.62 -7.85
C GLY A 91 7.65 7.39 -7.61
N PRO A 92 7.11 6.29 -7.06
CA PRO A 92 7.88 5.06 -6.89
C PRO A 92 8.38 4.51 -8.22
N ARG A 93 9.66 4.14 -8.25
CA ARG A 93 10.32 3.56 -9.43
C ARG A 93 10.42 2.05 -9.25
N GLY A 94 9.57 1.31 -9.96
CA GLY A 94 9.57 -0.15 -9.98
C GLY A 94 8.82 -0.67 -11.20
N LYS A 95 9.17 -1.87 -11.67
CA LYS A 95 8.55 -2.49 -12.87
C LYS A 95 7.03 -2.64 -12.75
N PHE A 96 6.54 -2.81 -11.52
CA PHE A 96 5.12 -2.97 -11.20
C PHE A 96 4.65 -1.90 -10.21
N ALA A 97 5.18 -0.67 -10.34
CA ALA A 97 4.74 0.47 -9.55
C ALA A 97 3.77 1.33 -10.35
N SER A 98 2.75 1.86 -9.66
CA SER A 98 1.81 2.82 -10.22
C SER A 98 1.48 3.91 -9.22
N THR A 99 1.03 5.06 -9.74
CA THR A 99 0.59 6.18 -8.92
C THR A 99 -0.83 6.57 -9.27
N LEU A 100 -1.68 6.62 -8.25
CA LEU A 100 -3.01 7.18 -8.32
C LEU A 100 -3.00 8.60 -7.75
N LEU A 101 -3.47 9.54 -8.56
CA LEU A 101 -3.63 10.93 -8.16
C LEU A 101 -5.06 11.20 -7.76
N ALA A 102 -5.25 11.80 -6.57
CA ALA A 102 -6.54 12.36 -6.24
C ALA A 102 -6.83 13.55 -7.16
N PRO A 103 -8.05 13.67 -7.72
CA PRO A 103 -8.45 14.86 -8.45
C PRO A 103 -8.48 16.08 -7.50
N PRO A 104 -8.33 17.32 -8.01
CA PRO A 104 -8.37 18.52 -7.18
C PRO A 104 -9.62 18.57 -6.28
N GLY A 105 -9.41 18.65 -4.96
CA GLY A 105 -10.49 18.65 -3.96
C GLY A 105 -11.20 17.30 -3.77
N GLY A 106 -10.78 16.25 -4.47
CA GLY A 106 -11.34 14.91 -4.39
C GLY A 106 -10.47 13.94 -3.58
N LYS A 107 -10.84 12.66 -3.65
CA LYS A 107 -10.15 11.56 -2.98
C LYS A 107 -10.08 10.38 -3.94
N VAL A 108 -9.02 9.58 -3.83
CA VAL A 108 -9.00 8.24 -4.42
C VAL A 108 -9.88 7.31 -3.56
N THR A 109 -10.77 6.60 -4.22
CA THR A 109 -11.70 5.66 -3.58
C THR A 109 -11.05 4.29 -3.36
N PRO A 110 -11.54 3.50 -2.37
CA PRO A 110 -11.10 2.11 -2.19
C PRO A 110 -11.15 1.28 -3.47
N ALA A 111 -12.25 1.35 -4.22
CA ALA A 111 -12.43 0.62 -5.47
C ALA A 111 -11.37 0.97 -6.52
N GLU A 112 -11.00 2.25 -6.67
CA GLU A 112 -9.92 2.67 -7.59
C GLU A 112 -8.57 2.10 -7.18
N VAL A 113 -8.26 2.14 -5.88
CA VAL A 113 -7.01 1.58 -5.33
C VAL A 113 -6.92 0.09 -5.59
N VAL A 114 -8.01 -0.64 -5.34
CA VAL A 114 -8.04 -2.09 -5.46
C VAL A 114 -8.07 -2.54 -6.92
N ALA A 115 -8.78 -1.83 -7.80
CA ALA A 115 -8.73 -2.09 -9.24
C ALA A 115 -7.30 -1.93 -9.80
N GLU A 116 -6.57 -0.91 -9.33
CA GLU A 116 -5.19 -0.71 -9.75
C GLU A 116 -4.24 -1.77 -9.17
N ALA A 117 -4.47 -2.19 -7.93
CA ALA A 117 -3.75 -3.30 -7.33
C ALA A 117 -3.92 -4.61 -8.12
N ASP A 118 -5.14 -4.95 -8.52
CA ASP A 118 -5.43 -6.13 -9.35
C ASP A 118 -4.68 -6.07 -10.69
N ARG A 119 -4.67 -4.89 -11.33
CA ARG A 119 -3.95 -4.67 -12.59
C ARG A 119 -2.45 -4.96 -12.41
N LEU A 120 -1.84 -4.45 -11.35
CA LEU A 120 -0.42 -4.66 -11.07
C LEU A 120 -0.10 -6.12 -10.74
N LEU A 121 -0.95 -6.80 -9.97
CA LEU A 121 -0.83 -8.24 -9.69
C LEU A 121 -0.90 -9.09 -10.97
N ALA A 122 -1.83 -8.77 -11.86
CA ALA A 122 -1.97 -9.44 -13.15
C ALA A 122 -0.77 -9.17 -14.09
N LEU A 123 -0.13 -8.00 -14.00
CA LEU A 123 1.09 -7.70 -14.74
C LEU A 123 2.31 -8.43 -14.19
N SER A 124 2.45 -8.49 -12.87
CA SER A 124 3.57 -9.16 -12.21
C SER A 124 3.57 -10.67 -12.45
N SER A 125 2.41 -11.32 -12.37
CA SER A 125 2.29 -12.77 -12.62
C SER A 125 2.61 -13.21 -14.05
N LYS A 126 2.58 -12.29 -15.03
CA LYS A 126 2.91 -12.57 -16.44
C LYS A 126 4.36 -12.28 -16.79
N ALA A 127 5.11 -11.64 -15.90
CA ALA A 127 6.50 -11.30 -16.19
C ALA A 127 7.39 -12.55 -16.09
N PRO A 128 8.34 -12.73 -17.02
CA PRO A 128 9.37 -13.74 -16.84
C PRO A 128 10.18 -13.43 -15.57
N ALA A 129 10.54 -14.50 -14.85
CA ALA A 129 11.38 -14.46 -13.66
C ALA A 129 12.76 -13.86 -13.96
#